data_AF-A0AAW2Q3I2-F1
#
_entry.id   AF-A0AAW2Q3I2-F1
#
_cell.length_a   1.000
_cell.length_b   1.000
_cell.length_c   1.000
_cell.angle_alpha   90.00
_cell.angle_beta   90.00
_cell.angle_gamma   90.00
#
_symmetry.space_group_name_H-M   'P 1'
#
loop_
_entity.id
_entity.type
_entity.pdbx_description
1 polymer ?
#
loop_
_entity_poly.entity_id
_entity_poly.type
_entity_poly.pdbx_seq_one_letter_code
_entity_poly.pdbx_strand_id
1 'polypeptide(L)'
;MDSLYCLYAFLFFLLPSIRSVFSVSGTVGVNYGRLGNDLPSPPQVVQLLKAQGITKVKLYDADSTVLSALSGSGISVIVELPNYQLSAAAASQSFTDSWIQSNILPHHPNPLVEAIAVGNEVFADPKKHHAVPRSRH
;
A
#
# COMPACT_ATOMS: atom_id res chain seq x y z
N MET A 1 15.21 -41.07 -40.15
CA MET A 1 14.24 -40.01 -39.77
C MET A 1 14.43 -39.59 -38.31
N ASP A 2 15.52 -40.04 -37.69
CA ASP A 2 15.68 -40.09 -36.24
C ASP A 2 16.36 -38.81 -35.72
N SER A 3 17.30 -38.25 -36.50
CA SER A 3 18.00 -37.02 -36.15
C SER A 3 17.09 -35.78 -36.11
N LEU A 4 16.06 -35.72 -36.97
CA LEU A 4 15.10 -34.62 -37.00
C LEU A 4 14.14 -34.69 -35.80
N TYR A 5 13.75 -35.90 -35.39
CA TYR A 5 12.96 -36.15 -34.18
C TYR A 5 13.77 -35.84 -32.91
N CYS A 6 15.06 -36.19 -32.88
CA CYS A 6 15.95 -35.82 -31.77
C CYS A 6 16.09 -34.30 -31.64
N LEU A 7 16.20 -33.57 -32.76
CA LEU A 7 16.26 -32.10 -32.74
C LEU A 7 14.94 -31.49 -32.24
N TYR A 8 13.80 -32.02 -32.69
CA TYR A 8 12.48 -31.54 -32.26
C TYR A 8 12.22 -31.84 -30.78
N ALA A 9 12.60 -33.04 -30.31
CA ALA A 9 12.53 -33.41 -28.91
C ALA A 9 13.45 -32.53 -28.05
N PHE A 10 14.67 -32.25 -28.52
CA PHE A 10 15.62 -31.39 -27.83
C PHE A 10 15.10 -29.95 -27.71
N LEU A 11 14.51 -29.39 -28.78
CA LEU A 11 13.87 -28.08 -28.77
C LEU A 11 12.65 -28.05 -27.84
N PHE A 12 11.79 -29.08 -27.88
CA PHE A 12 10.59 -29.18 -27.02
C PHE A 12 10.96 -29.25 -25.53
N PHE A 13 12.09 -29.88 -25.17
CA PHE A 13 12.63 -29.90 -23.81
C PHE A 13 13.37 -28.61 -23.42
N LEU A 14 13.87 -27.82 -24.38
CA LEU A 14 14.55 -26.54 -24.12
C LEU A 14 13.59 -25.35 -23.96
N LEU A 15 12.44 -25.37 -24.65
CA LEU A 15 11.46 -24.26 -24.63
C LEU A 15 10.89 -23.90 -23.23
N PRO A 16 10.67 -24.81 -22.25
CA PRO A 16 10.18 -24.42 -20.93
C PRO A 16 11.26 -23.81 -20.01
N SER A 17 12.51 -23.66 -20.49
CA SER A 17 13.62 -23.13 -19.66
C SER A 17 13.65 -21.61 -19.55
N ILE A 18 12.80 -20.88 -20.28
CA ILE A 18 12.63 -19.44 -20.08
C ILE A 18 11.77 -19.25 -18.82
N ARG A 19 12.38 -19.44 -17.65
CA ARG A 19 11.80 -18.92 -16.42
C ARG A 19 11.74 -17.41 -16.58
N SER A 20 10.54 -16.86 -16.61
CA SER A 20 10.35 -15.42 -16.44
C SER A 20 11.01 -15.05 -15.12
N VAL A 21 12.20 -14.49 -15.21
CA VAL A 21 12.85 -13.87 -14.05
C VAL A 21 12.01 -12.63 -13.81
N PHE A 22 11.01 -12.76 -12.94
CA PHE A 22 10.37 -11.58 -12.38
C PHE A 22 11.48 -10.81 -11.70
N SER A 23 11.98 -9.79 -12.39
CA SER A 23 12.73 -8.72 -11.77
C SER A 23 11.82 -8.21 -10.67
N VAL A 24 12.16 -8.50 -9.41
CA VAL A 24 11.61 -7.77 -8.27
C VAL A 24 12.23 -6.39 -8.36
N SER A 25 11.71 -5.58 -9.28
CA SER A 25 11.92 -4.14 -9.24
C SER A 25 11.22 -3.69 -7.96
N GLY A 26 11.97 -3.17 -7.00
CA GLY A 26 11.40 -2.66 -5.77
C GLY A 26 10.33 -1.63 -6.12
N THR A 27 9.08 -1.84 -5.70
CA THR A 27 8.03 -0.86 -5.89
C THR A 27 8.21 0.26 -4.89
N VAL A 28 8.32 1.50 -5.39
CA VAL A 28 8.36 2.69 -4.54
C VAL A 28 6.91 3.09 -4.23
N GLY A 29 6.63 3.29 -2.94
CA GLY A 29 5.37 3.84 -2.47
C GLY A 29 5.54 5.24 -1.89
N VAL A 30 4.43 5.93 -1.69
CA VAL A 30 4.41 7.27 -1.08
C VAL A 30 3.49 7.34 0.13
N ASN A 31 3.75 8.29 1.03
CA ASN A 31 2.83 8.61 2.12
C ASN A 31 1.80 9.62 1.61
N TYR A 32 0.51 9.36 1.80
CA TYR A 32 -0.57 10.28 1.43
C TYR A 32 -1.05 11.06 2.66
N GLY A 33 -0.27 12.07 3.04
CA GLY A 33 -0.64 13.02 4.09
C GLY A 33 -1.78 13.94 3.63
N ARG A 34 -2.77 14.14 4.51
CA ARG A 34 -4.00 14.91 4.20
C ARG A 34 -4.26 16.09 5.13
N LEU A 35 -3.27 16.48 5.93
CA LEU A 35 -3.33 17.67 6.78
C LEU A 35 -2.87 18.91 5.98
N GLY A 36 -3.72 19.38 5.07
CA GLY A 36 -3.51 20.57 4.24
C GLY A 36 -4.86 21.16 3.82
N ASN A 37 -4.87 22.43 3.39
CA ASN A 37 -6.10 23.19 3.07
C ASN A 37 -6.37 23.33 1.57
N ASP A 38 -5.42 22.96 0.71
CA ASP A 38 -5.44 23.12 -0.74
C ASP A 38 -5.13 21.82 -1.49
N LEU A 39 -5.29 20.68 -0.82
CA LEU A 39 -4.97 19.37 -1.37
C LEU A 39 -6.00 18.92 -2.43
N PRO A 40 -5.57 18.19 -3.48
CA PRO A 40 -6.49 17.60 -4.45
C PRO A 40 -7.45 16.60 -3.80
N SER A 41 -8.61 16.40 -4.41
CA SER A 41 -9.56 15.37 -3.97
C SER A 41 -8.97 13.95 -4.10
N PRO A 42 -9.45 12.96 -3.32
CA PRO A 42 -8.92 11.60 -3.40
C PRO A 42 -8.90 10.99 -4.82
N PRO A 43 -9.93 11.14 -5.66
CA PRO A 43 -9.88 10.67 -7.05
C PRO A 43 -8.79 11.36 -7.89
N GLN A 44 -8.56 12.67 -7.69
CA GLN A 44 -7.48 13.40 -8.37
C GLN A 44 -6.10 12.90 -7.93
N VAL A 45 -5.93 12.59 -6.64
CA VAL A 45 -4.69 11.97 -6.14
C VAL A 45 -4.48 10.59 -6.76
N VAL A 46 -5.52 9.76 -6.88
CA VAL A 46 -5.42 8.46 -7.55
C VAL A 46 -4.96 8.60 -9.01
N GLN A 47 -5.52 9.58 -9.74
CA GLN A 47 -5.08 9.88 -11.11
C GLN A 47 -3.60 10.30 -11.14
N LEU A 48 -3.17 11.17 -10.22
CA LEU A 48 -1.79 11.59 -10.10
C LEU A 48 -0.85 10.41 -9.81
N LEU A 49 -1.18 9.55 -8.84
CA LEU A 49 -0.37 8.38 -8.49
C LEU A 49 -0.20 7.46 -9.69
N LYS A 50 -1.28 7.18 -10.44
CA LYS A 50 -1.23 6.39 -11.67
C LYS A 50 -0.36 7.05 -12.74
N ALA A 51 -0.50 8.36 -12.95
CA ALA A 51 0.31 9.09 -13.92
C ALA A 51 1.82 9.08 -13.59
N GLN A 52 2.18 8.96 -12.31
CA GLN A 52 3.57 8.83 -11.84
C GLN A 52 4.04 7.38 -11.72
N GLY A 53 3.22 6.39 -12.09
CA GLY A 53 3.57 4.97 -11.96
C GLY A 53 3.70 4.48 -10.51
N ILE A 54 3.13 5.20 -9.54
CA ILE A 54 3.13 4.81 -8.13
C ILE A 54 2.05 3.75 -7.92
N THR A 55 2.45 2.61 -7.37
CA THR A 55 1.57 1.44 -7.17
C THR A 55 1.28 1.14 -5.71
N LYS A 56 1.85 1.91 -4.77
CA LYS A 56 1.67 1.72 -3.33
C LYS A 56 1.53 3.04 -2.59
N VAL A 57 0.62 3.09 -1.62
CA VAL A 57 0.41 4.26 -0.77
C VAL A 57 0.26 3.88 0.70
N LYS A 58 0.81 4.68 1.61
CA LYS A 58 0.50 4.62 3.04
C LYS A 58 -0.48 5.72 3.42
N LEU A 59 -1.56 5.35 4.11
CA LEU A 59 -2.51 6.25 4.76
C LEU A 59 -2.23 6.30 6.26
N TYR A 60 -2.42 7.47 6.88
CA TYR A 60 -2.26 7.67 8.33
C TYR A 60 -3.54 7.41 9.14
N ASP A 61 -4.59 6.97 8.47
CA ASP A 61 -5.89 6.61 9.03
C ASP A 61 -6.64 5.70 8.05
N ALA A 62 -7.86 5.30 8.38
CA ALA A 62 -8.74 4.45 7.57
C ALA A 62 -9.95 5.21 6.98
N ASP A 63 -9.73 6.40 6.44
CA ASP A 63 -10.79 7.20 5.80
C ASP A 63 -11.46 6.44 4.64
N SER A 64 -12.76 6.20 4.79
CA SER A 64 -13.57 5.45 3.84
C SER A 64 -13.71 6.11 2.47
N THR A 65 -13.63 7.44 2.38
CA THR A 65 -13.69 8.20 1.12
C THR A 65 -12.41 7.96 0.31
N VAL A 66 -11.25 7.94 0.96
CA VAL A 66 -9.97 7.65 0.31
C VAL A 66 -9.85 6.20 -0.08
N LEU A 67 -10.22 5.27 0.81
CA LEU A 67 -10.22 3.84 0.50
C LEU A 67 -11.16 3.52 -0.67
N SER A 68 -12.33 4.15 -0.71
CA SER A 68 -13.26 4.01 -1.85
C SER A 68 -12.68 4.56 -3.15
N ALA A 69 -12.00 5.71 -3.12
CA ALA A 69 -11.36 6.28 -4.30
C ALA A 69 -10.21 5.41 -4.86
N LEU A 70 -9.49 4.70 -3.97
CA LEU A 70 -8.42 3.77 -4.33
C LEU A 70 -8.96 2.44 -4.88
N SER A 71 -10.24 2.13 -4.68
CA SER A 71 -10.85 0.90 -5.18
C SER A 71 -10.76 0.79 -6.70
N GLY A 72 -10.31 -0.35 -7.19
CA GLY A 72 -10.14 -0.64 -8.61
C GLY A 72 -8.96 0.10 -9.27
N SER A 73 -8.18 0.88 -8.53
CA SER A 73 -7.07 1.65 -9.10
C SER A 73 -5.85 0.82 -9.46
N GLY A 74 -5.69 -0.36 -8.85
CA GLY A 74 -4.48 -1.17 -8.89
C GLY A 74 -3.37 -0.67 -7.95
N ILE A 75 -3.63 0.36 -7.14
CA ILE A 75 -2.73 0.86 -6.11
C ILE A 75 -3.02 0.11 -4.81
N SER A 76 -2.00 -0.49 -4.21
CA SER A 76 -2.11 -1.13 -2.91
C SER A 76 -1.90 -0.14 -1.76
N VAL A 77 -2.48 -0.47 -0.61
CA VAL A 77 -2.62 0.45 0.52
C VAL A 77 -2.06 -0.17 1.78
N ILE A 78 -1.26 0.60 2.51
CA ILE A 78 -0.98 0.39 3.92
C ILE A 78 -1.86 1.36 4.71
N VAL A 79 -2.67 0.85 5.64
CA VAL A 79 -3.55 1.66 6.49
C VAL A 79 -2.97 1.74 7.89
N GLU A 80 -2.90 2.92 8.49
CA GLU A 80 -2.42 3.08 9.85
C GLU A 80 -3.56 3.03 10.88
N LEU A 81 -3.37 2.28 11.96
CA LEU A 81 -4.11 2.44 13.21
C LEU A 81 -3.49 3.63 13.96
N PRO A 82 -4.21 4.76 14.12
CA PRO A 82 -3.64 5.96 14.71
C PRO A 82 -3.18 5.78 16.16
N ASN A 83 -2.17 6.54 16.57
CA ASN A 83 -1.57 6.46 17.92
C ASN A 83 -2.60 6.58 19.06
N TYR A 84 -3.64 7.40 18.90
CA TYR A 84 -4.66 7.59 19.93
C TYR A 84 -5.56 6.35 20.15
N GLN A 85 -5.56 5.39 19.22
CA GLN A 85 -6.32 4.14 19.33
C GLN A 85 -5.46 2.96 19.82
N LEU A 86 -4.14 3.13 19.93
CA LEU A 86 -3.22 2.03 20.28
C LEU A 86 -3.51 1.43 21.66
N SER A 87 -3.82 2.27 22.65
CA SER A 87 -4.12 1.80 24.01
C SER A 87 -5.38 0.93 24.03
N ALA A 88 -6.42 1.32 23.28
CA ALA A 88 -7.65 0.56 23.16
C ALA A 88 -7.44 -0.77 22.42
N ALA A 89 -6.67 -0.75 21.31
CA ALA A 89 -6.34 -1.95 20.55
C ALA A 89 -5.49 -2.93 21.35
N ALA A 90 -4.48 -2.43 22.10
CA ALA A 90 -3.64 -3.27 22.95
C ALA A 90 -4.42 -3.88 24.13
N ALA A 91 -5.42 -3.16 24.65
CA ALA A 91 -6.19 -3.61 25.80
C ALA A 91 -7.34 -4.57 25.45
N SER A 92 -7.80 -4.61 24.20
CA SER A 92 -9.02 -5.34 23.84
C SER A 92 -9.00 -5.91 22.42
N GLN A 93 -9.13 -7.24 22.35
CA GLN A 93 -9.34 -7.95 21.08
C GLN A 93 -10.65 -7.52 20.41
N SER A 94 -11.73 -7.33 21.19
CA SER A 94 -13.02 -6.95 20.61
C SER A 94 -13.02 -5.55 20.00
N PHE A 95 -12.21 -4.63 20.55
CA PHE A 95 -11.94 -3.34 19.92
C PHE A 95 -11.24 -3.53 18.58
N THR A 96 -10.18 -4.34 18.54
CA THR A 96 -9.42 -4.62 17.32
C THR A 96 -10.30 -5.25 16.25
N ASP A 97 -11.11 -6.26 16.61
CA ASP A 97 -12.04 -6.92 15.68
C ASP A 97 -13.05 -5.93 15.11
N SER A 98 -13.64 -5.10 15.98
CA SER A 98 -14.59 -4.06 15.56
C SER A 98 -13.94 -3.03 14.63
N TRP A 99 -12.70 -2.62 14.94
CA TRP A 99 -11.95 -1.68 14.11
C TRP A 99 -11.69 -2.26 12.72
N ILE A 100 -11.28 -3.53 12.62
CA ILE A 100 -11.07 -4.21 11.34
C ILE A 100 -12.40 -4.31 10.56
N GLN A 101 -13.47 -4.73 11.25
CA GLN A 101 -14.80 -4.91 10.67
C GLN A 101 -15.36 -3.61 10.10
N SER A 102 -15.12 -2.48 10.77
CA SER A 102 -15.65 -1.18 10.34
C SER A 102 -14.77 -0.45 9.34
N ASN A 103 -13.46 -0.63 9.39
CA ASN A 103 -12.52 0.22 8.66
C ASN A 103 -11.81 -0.48 7.49
N ILE A 104 -11.63 -1.80 7.55
CA ILE A 104 -10.84 -2.55 6.56
C ILE A 104 -11.75 -3.43 5.69
N LEU A 105 -12.58 -4.26 6.32
CA LEU A 105 -13.41 -5.22 5.60
C LEU A 105 -14.37 -4.61 4.56
N PRO A 106 -14.98 -3.43 4.78
CA PRO A 106 -15.85 -2.82 3.76
C PRO A 106 -15.14 -2.48 2.45
N HIS A 107 -13.80 -2.40 2.47
CA HIS A 107 -12.97 -2.02 1.33
C HIS A 107 -12.15 -3.19 0.76
N HIS A 108 -12.20 -4.38 1.39
CA HIS A 108 -11.47 -5.56 0.92
C HIS A 108 -12.27 -6.34 -0.14
N PRO A 109 -11.65 -6.90 -1.19
CA PRO A 109 -10.21 -6.90 -1.50
C PRO A 109 -9.75 -5.70 -2.36
N ASN A 110 -10.60 -4.71 -2.58
CA ASN A 110 -10.36 -3.65 -3.55
C ASN A 110 -10.69 -2.26 -2.98
N PRO A 111 -9.70 -1.44 -2.59
CA PRO A 111 -8.27 -1.60 -2.85
C PRO A 111 -7.63 -2.75 -2.05
N LEU A 112 -6.49 -3.24 -2.54
CA LEU A 112 -5.70 -4.22 -1.81
C LEU A 112 -5.06 -3.54 -0.59
N VAL A 113 -5.59 -3.83 0.60
CA VAL A 113 -4.94 -3.47 1.87
C VAL A 113 -3.86 -4.51 2.15
N GLU A 114 -2.61 -4.17 1.87
CA GLU A 114 -1.45 -5.08 2.02
C GLU A 114 -1.02 -5.24 3.48
N ALA A 115 -1.15 -4.19 4.27
CA ALA A 115 -0.73 -4.19 5.67
C ALA A 115 -1.48 -3.15 6.49
N ILE A 116 -1.50 -3.38 7.80
CA ILE A 116 -1.94 -2.40 8.80
C ILE A 116 -0.71 -1.98 9.60
N ALA A 117 -0.38 -0.69 9.56
CA ALA A 117 0.65 -0.11 10.39
C ALA A 117 0.06 0.20 11.78
N VAL A 118 0.62 -0.36 12.85
CA VAL A 118 0.10 -0.18 14.22
C VAL A 118 0.87 0.97 14.88
N GLY A 119 0.37 2.18 14.69
CA GLY A 119 0.97 3.42 15.19
C GLY A 119 2.08 4.00 14.31
N ASN A 120 2.38 5.28 14.53
CA ASN A 120 3.46 6.02 13.88
C ASN A 120 4.42 6.59 14.93
N GLU A 121 5.71 6.29 14.80
CA GLU A 121 6.78 6.86 15.63
C GLU A 121 6.56 6.73 17.14
N VAL A 122 5.92 5.63 17.58
CA VAL A 122 5.57 5.41 19.00
C VAL A 122 6.76 5.37 19.96
N PHE A 123 7.97 5.17 19.44
CA PHE A 123 9.22 5.16 20.21
C PHE A 123 10.12 6.38 19.94
N ALA A 124 9.61 7.40 19.23
CA ALA A 124 10.38 8.60 18.95
C ALA A 124 10.63 9.43 20.22
N ASP A 125 11.83 10.01 20.33
CA ASP A 125 12.17 10.95 21.39
C ASP A 125 11.34 12.23 21.23
N PRO A 126 10.52 12.62 22.23
CA PRO A 126 9.70 13.83 22.18
C PRO A 126 10.48 15.10 21.86
N LYS A 127 11.79 15.14 22.16
CA LYS A 127 12.65 16.31 21.96
C LYS A 127 13.04 16.58 20.51
N LYS A 128 12.75 15.66 19.57
CA LYS A 128 13.09 15.82 18.14
C LYS A 128 12.05 16.57 17.30
N HIS A 129 10.86 16.87 17.84
CA HIS A 129 9.76 17.47 17.06
C HIS A 129 9.86 19.00 16.83
N HIS A 130 10.92 19.67 17.28
CA HIS A 130 11.09 21.13 17.10
C HIS A 130 11.87 21.56 15.85
N ALA A 131 12.23 20.65 14.96
CA ALA A 131 13.01 20.97 13.76
C ALA A 131 12.25 20.67 12.45
N VAL A 132 11.08 21.30 12.27
CA VAL A 132 10.55 21.52 10.92
C VAL A 132 10.37 23.02 10.73
N PRO A 133 11.24 23.70 9.96
CA PRO A 133 11.00 25.07 9.57
C PRO A 133 9.71 25.11 8.76
N ARG A 134 8.70 25.86 9.23
CA ARG A 134 7.55 26.24 8.38
C ARG A 134 8.12 26.94 7.15
N SER A 135 8.04 26.30 5.99
CA SER A 135 8.17 26.99 4.71
C SER A 135 7.01 27.97 4.62
N ARG A 136 7.30 29.26 4.80
CA ARG A 136 6.36 30.33 4.47
C ARG A 136 6.28 30.40 2.94
N HIS A 137 5.10 30.13 2.40
CA HIS A 137 4.65 30.67 1.12
C HIS A 137 3.39 31.48 1.41
#